data_AF-A0A6G0STG0-F1
#
_entry.id   AF-A0A6G0STG0-F1
#
_cell.length_a   1.000
_cell.length_b   1.000
_cell.length_c   1.000
_cell.angle_alpha   90.00
_cell.angle_beta   90.00
_cell.angle_gamma   90.00
#
_symmetry.space_group_name_H-M   'P 1'
#
loop_
_entity.id
_entity.type
_entity.pdbx_description
1 polymer ?
#
loop_
_entity_poly.entity_id
_entity_poly.type
_entity_poly.pdbx_seq_one_letter_code
_entity_poly.pdbx_strand_id
1 'polypeptide(L)'
;MPDEKIEQRINLKFLVKLGKSATKSFNLLTEVYGDSDHDHWHKRFREGREEVEDNQRVGRPCSSKTNDNISKINEIVQKDSRKDKDSLTTLRERVRRKRPELWENDSWIFHQDNAPAHMLQHPPYSPDLAPCDFWLFPKLKSALKDTHFESVEAVKTKATEVLKTLQEKDFQHCFNQWKIRMERCVKHGGDENLVIY
;
A
#
# COMPACT_ATOMS: atom_id res chain seq x y z
N MET A 1 7.61 14.94 -29.21
CA MET A 1 7.16 13.70 -29.88
C MET A 1 5.76 13.42 -29.39
N PRO A 2 4.77 13.16 -30.26
CA PRO A 2 3.46 12.67 -29.81
C PRO A 2 3.66 11.39 -28.98
N ASP A 3 2.89 11.23 -27.90
CA ASP A 3 2.86 10.00 -27.12
C ASP A 3 2.34 8.87 -28.03
N GLU A 4 3.14 7.83 -28.23
CA GLU A 4 2.84 6.66 -29.06
C GLU A 4 1.46 6.07 -28.72
N LYS A 5 1.03 6.15 -27.46
CA LYS A 5 -0.30 5.71 -27.01
C LYS A 5 -1.43 6.58 -27.57
N ILE A 6 -1.23 7.89 -27.67
CA ILE A 6 -2.23 8.80 -28.24
C ILE A 6 -2.37 8.51 -29.74
N GLU A 7 -1.26 8.25 -30.43
CA GLU A 7 -1.25 7.89 -31.85
C GLU A 7 -2.02 6.59 -32.11
N GLN A 8 -1.75 5.53 -31.34
CA GLN A 8 -2.48 4.27 -31.42
C GLN A 8 -4.00 4.46 -31.22
N ARG A 9 -4.41 5.31 -30.28
CA ARG A 9 -5.83 5.62 -30.03
C ARG A 9 -6.49 6.42 -31.16
N ILE A 10 -5.77 7.35 -31.79
CA ILE A 10 -6.25 8.07 -32.97
C ILE A 10 -6.51 7.08 -34.11
N ASN A 11 -5.57 6.18 -34.36
CA ASN A 11 -5.70 5.16 -35.39
C ASN A 11 -6.83 4.17 -35.09
N LEU A 12 -7.00 3.77 -33.82
CA LEU A 12 -8.14 2.95 -33.38
C LEU A 12 -9.49 3.66 -33.62
N LYS A 13 -9.59 4.96 -33.30
CA LYS A 13 -10.80 5.77 -33.56
C LYS A 13 -11.14 5.80 -35.05
N PHE A 14 -10.13 5.95 -35.91
CA PHE A 14 -10.30 5.91 -37.36
C PHE A 14 -10.85 4.55 -37.84
N LEU A 15 -10.29 3.44 -37.35
CA LEU A 15 -10.73 2.08 -37.70
C LEU A 15 -12.19 1.80 -37.25
N VAL A 16 -12.59 2.32 -36.09
CA VAL A 16 -13.98 2.25 -35.61
C VAL A 16 -14.92 3.03 -36.52
N LYS A 17 -14.55 4.24 -36.96
CA LYS A 17 -15.34 5.04 -37.93
C LYS A 17 -15.45 4.37 -39.30
N LEU A 18 -14.47 3.56 -39.70
CA LEU A 18 -14.53 2.71 -40.90
C LEU A 18 -15.38 1.44 -40.74
N GLY A 19 -16.01 1.23 -39.58
CA GLY A 19 -16.86 0.06 -39.31
C GLY A 19 -16.07 -1.24 -39.10
N LYS A 20 -14.77 -1.18 -38.78
CA LYS A 20 -13.99 -2.38 -38.51
C LYS A 20 -14.38 -3.00 -37.17
N SER A 21 -14.48 -4.33 -37.12
CA SER A 21 -14.66 -5.08 -35.88
C SER A 21 -13.48 -4.87 -34.92
N ALA A 22 -13.70 -5.12 -33.62
CA ALA A 22 -12.65 -5.02 -32.61
C ALA A 22 -11.43 -5.88 -32.95
N THR A 23 -11.63 -7.16 -33.26
CA THR A 23 -10.57 -8.10 -33.64
C THR A 23 -9.77 -7.62 -34.85
N LYS A 24 -10.45 -7.16 -35.91
CA LYS A 24 -9.78 -6.62 -37.09
C LYS A 24 -8.98 -5.34 -36.79
N SER A 25 -9.48 -4.51 -35.89
CA SER A 25 -8.80 -3.25 -35.52
C SER A 25 -7.57 -3.53 -34.67
N PHE A 26 -7.67 -4.48 -33.73
CA PHE A 26 -6.57 -4.94 -32.91
C PHE A 26 -5.45 -5.54 -33.76
N ASN A 27 -5.77 -6.48 -34.66
CA ASN A 27 -4.77 -7.11 -35.53
C ASN A 27 -3.99 -6.07 -36.38
N LEU A 28 -4.68 -5.06 -36.90
CA LEU A 28 -4.04 -3.97 -37.68
C LEU A 28 -3.13 -3.09 -36.81
N LEU A 29 -3.49 -2.86 -35.54
CA LEU A 29 -2.65 -2.11 -34.61
C LEU A 29 -1.45 -2.94 -34.15
N THR A 30 -1.63 -4.22 -33.85
CA THR A 30 -0.55 -5.17 -33.52
C THR A 30 0.48 -5.27 -34.65
N GLU A 31 0.05 -5.24 -35.92
CA GLU A 31 0.96 -5.28 -37.07
C GLU A 31 1.89 -4.06 -37.16
N VAL A 32 1.42 -2.88 -36.75
CA VAL A 32 2.16 -1.62 -36.84
C VAL A 32 2.94 -1.30 -35.55
N TYR A 33 2.35 -1.57 -34.38
CA TYR A 33 2.87 -1.17 -33.07
C TYR A 33 3.32 -2.34 -32.18
N GLY A 34 3.13 -3.58 -32.62
CA GLY A 34 3.48 -4.78 -31.84
C GLY A 34 2.44 -5.13 -30.79
N ASP A 35 2.43 -4.44 -29.65
CA ASP A 35 1.51 -4.72 -28.55
C ASP A 35 0.56 -3.52 -28.31
N SER A 36 -0.75 -3.80 -28.24
CA SER A 36 -1.80 -2.77 -28.19
C SER A 36 -2.82 -3.09 -27.10
N ASP A 37 -2.64 -2.55 -25.90
CA ASP A 37 -3.59 -2.73 -24.78
C ASP A 37 -4.77 -1.73 -24.83
N HIS A 38 -5.49 -1.71 -25.96
CA HIS A 38 -6.55 -0.73 -26.25
C HIS A 38 -7.93 -1.35 -26.53
N ASP A 39 -8.15 -2.58 -26.09
CA ASP A 39 -9.42 -3.30 -26.30
C ASP A 39 -10.63 -2.56 -25.73
N HIS A 40 -10.49 -1.96 -24.54
CA HIS A 40 -11.58 -1.21 -23.94
C HIS A 40 -11.94 0.05 -24.76
N TRP A 41 -10.99 0.59 -25.53
CA TRP A 41 -11.17 1.85 -26.28
C TRP A 41 -12.03 1.65 -27.52
N HIS A 42 -11.97 0.48 -28.16
CA HIS A 42 -12.83 0.14 -29.29
C HIS A 42 -14.31 0.30 -28.93
N LYS A 43 -14.71 -0.24 -27.77
CA LYS A 43 -16.07 -0.10 -27.23
C LYS A 43 -16.43 1.37 -27.00
N ARG A 44 -15.55 2.15 -26.37
CA ARG A 44 -15.81 3.58 -26.08
C ARG A 44 -15.99 4.42 -27.34
N PHE A 45 -15.18 4.18 -28.38
CA PHE A 45 -15.33 4.87 -29.66
C PHE A 45 -16.61 4.44 -30.38
N ARG A 46 -17.00 3.17 -30.29
CA ARG A 46 -18.27 2.67 -30.83
C ARG A 46 -19.47 3.32 -30.13
N GLU A 47 -19.35 3.58 -28.83
CA GLU A 47 -20.35 4.29 -28.01
C GLU A 47 -20.35 5.82 -28.23
N GLY A 48 -19.56 6.33 -29.19
CA GLY A 48 -19.59 7.73 -29.61
C GLY A 48 -18.58 8.64 -28.91
N ARG A 49 -17.62 8.10 -28.15
CA ARG A 49 -16.53 8.90 -27.58
C ARG A 49 -15.66 9.51 -28.69
N GLU A 50 -15.32 10.79 -28.57
CA GLU A 50 -14.44 11.47 -29.52
C GLU A 50 -13.04 11.78 -28.98
N GLU A 51 -12.89 11.88 -27.66
CA GLU A 51 -11.61 12.16 -27.00
C GLU A 51 -10.70 10.93 -27.01
N VAL A 52 -9.41 11.14 -27.29
CA VAL A 52 -8.36 10.11 -27.28
C VAL A 52 -7.55 10.13 -25.99
N GLU A 53 -7.73 11.15 -25.16
CA GLU A 53 -7.09 11.27 -23.85
C GLU A 53 -7.87 10.52 -22.78
N ASP A 54 -7.18 10.07 -21.75
CA ASP A 54 -7.85 9.51 -20.58
C ASP A 54 -8.78 10.57 -19.97
N ASN A 55 -10.01 10.19 -19.61
CA ASN A 55 -10.86 11.09 -18.82
C ASN A 55 -10.07 11.51 -17.59
N GLN A 56 -10.15 12.80 -17.23
CA GLN A 56 -9.61 13.29 -15.98
C GLN A 56 -10.15 12.41 -14.86
N ARG A 57 -9.28 11.60 -14.25
CA ARG A 57 -9.68 10.72 -13.17
C ARG A 57 -10.16 11.62 -12.06
N VAL A 58 -11.44 11.56 -11.72
CA VAL A 58 -11.92 12.10 -10.45
C VAL A 58 -11.29 11.19 -9.39
N GLY A 59 -10.12 11.59 -8.91
CA GLY A 59 -9.47 10.91 -7.80
C GLY A 59 -10.37 10.94 -6.57
N ARG A 60 -10.07 10.06 -5.62
CA ARG A 60 -10.69 10.02 -4.28
C ARG A 60 -10.87 11.45 -3.74
N PRO A 61 -12.01 11.81 -3.13
CA PRO A 61 -12.16 13.08 -2.44
C PRO A 61 -10.99 13.26 -1.46
N CYS A 62 -10.18 14.29 -1.67
CA CYS A 62 -8.93 14.50 -0.95
C CYS A 62 -9.22 15.21 0.39
N SER A 63 -9.94 14.52 1.29
CA SER A 63 -10.17 14.98 2.67
C SER A 63 -8.97 14.71 3.60
N SER A 64 -7.91 14.07 3.10
CA SER A 64 -6.70 13.75 3.88
C SER A 64 -5.76 14.95 4.08
N LYS A 65 -5.79 15.96 3.21
CA LYS A 65 -4.96 17.17 3.25
C LYS A 65 -5.53 18.26 4.18
N THR A 66 -5.88 17.90 5.41
CA THR A 66 -6.23 18.92 6.43
C THR A 66 -4.96 19.26 7.21
N ASN A 67 -4.71 20.54 7.51
CA ASN A 67 -3.58 20.96 8.36
C ASN A 67 -3.52 20.21 9.70
N ASP A 68 -4.69 19.78 10.19
CA ASP A 68 -4.84 18.94 11.38
C ASP A 68 -4.18 17.56 11.22
N ASN A 69 -4.26 16.94 10.05
CA ASN A 69 -3.64 15.64 9.79
C ASN A 69 -2.12 15.76 9.70
N ILE A 70 -1.61 16.82 9.05
CA ILE A 70 -0.17 17.10 8.97
C ILE A 70 0.39 17.35 10.38
N SER A 71 -0.34 18.12 11.20
CA SER A 71 0.03 18.40 12.59
C SER A 71 0.07 17.12 13.44
N LYS A 72 -0.90 16.22 13.28
CA LYS A 72 -0.93 14.92 13.97
C LYS A 72 0.25 14.02 13.56
N ILE A 73 0.60 13.95 12.28
CA ILE A 73 1.75 13.16 11.81
C ILE A 73 3.05 13.71 12.41
N ASN A 74 3.23 15.04 12.43
CA ASN A 74 4.38 15.68 13.07
C ASN A 74 4.48 15.34 14.56
N GLU A 75 3.36 15.35 15.27
CA GLU A 75 3.31 14.99 16.70
C GLU A 75 3.71 13.54 16.95
N ILE A 76 3.29 12.61 16.08
CA ILE A 76 3.64 11.19 16.13
C ILE A 76 5.14 10.99 15.95
N VAL A 77 5.71 11.59 14.90
CA VAL A 77 7.14 11.51 14.59
C VAL A 77 7.98 12.04 15.75
N GLN A 78 7.54 13.13 16.41
CA GLN A 78 8.24 13.68 17.56
C GLN A 78 8.10 12.84 18.84
N LYS A 79 6.93 12.21 19.08
CA LYS A 79 6.70 11.37 20.28
C LYS A 79 7.48 10.06 20.26
N ASP A 80 7.70 9.47 19.08
CA ASP A 80 8.41 8.18 18.97
C ASP A 80 9.92 8.28 19.28
N SER A 81 10.49 9.50 19.26
CA SER A 81 11.89 9.74 19.65
C SER A 81 12.16 9.67 21.16
N ARG A 82 11.12 9.59 22.01
CA ARG A 82 11.24 9.75 23.48
C ARG A 82 11.03 8.48 24.31
N LYS A 83 10.81 7.31 23.72
CA LYS A 83 10.67 6.05 24.48
C LYS A 83 11.99 5.29 24.49
N ASP A 84 12.82 5.71 25.42
CA ASP A 84 14.11 5.15 25.80
C ASP A 84 14.02 3.63 26.08
N LYS A 85 14.78 2.83 25.31
CA LYS A 85 14.91 1.37 25.50
C LYS A 85 15.42 1.03 26.90
N ASP A 86 16.22 1.90 27.52
CA ASP A 86 16.83 1.66 28.84
C ASP A 86 15.80 1.71 29.98
N SER A 87 14.74 2.49 29.80
CA SER A 87 13.63 2.57 30.73
C SER A 87 12.80 1.26 30.77
N LEU A 88 12.62 0.61 29.62
CA LEU A 88 11.87 -0.66 29.52
C LEU A 88 12.68 -1.86 30.03
N THR A 89 13.98 -1.90 29.75
CA THR A 89 14.89 -2.93 30.30
C THR A 89 14.98 -2.82 31.82
N THR A 90 15.07 -1.60 32.34
CA THR A 90 15.07 -1.34 33.80
C THR A 90 13.77 -1.78 34.46
N LEU A 91 12.62 -1.50 33.84
CA LEU A 91 11.31 -1.92 34.37
C LEU A 91 11.15 -3.44 34.36
N ARG A 92 11.60 -4.10 33.28
CA ARG A 92 11.62 -5.56 33.14
C ARG A 92 12.39 -6.23 34.28
N GLU A 93 13.61 -5.77 34.57
CA GLU A 93 14.42 -6.35 35.66
C GLU A 93 13.82 -6.08 37.05
N ARG A 94 13.20 -4.91 37.27
CA ARG A 94 12.51 -4.62 38.54
C ARG A 94 11.33 -5.54 38.78
N VAL A 95 10.54 -5.81 37.75
CA VAL A 95 9.43 -6.75 37.84
C VAL A 95 9.95 -8.16 38.13
N ARG A 96 10.93 -8.64 37.36
CA ARG A 96 11.54 -9.97 37.53
C ARG A 96 11.98 -10.20 38.97
N ARG A 97 12.58 -9.18 39.60
CA ARG A 97 13.02 -9.25 41.00
C ARG A 97 11.86 -9.23 42.01
N LYS A 98 10.80 -8.46 41.74
CA LYS A 98 9.69 -8.28 42.71
C LYS A 98 8.62 -9.37 42.61
N ARG A 99 8.51 -10.05 41.46
CA ARG A 99 7.47 -11.04 41.15
C ARG A 99 8.08 -12.28 40.45
N PRO A 100 8.99 -13.02 41.11
CA PRO A 100 9.68 -14.16 40.50
C PRO A 100 8.72 -15.28 40.06
N GLU A 101 7.58 -15.43 40.73
CA GLU A 101 6.56 -16.47 40.45
C GLU A 101 5.90 -16.29 39.07
N LEU A 102 5.85 -15.06 38.56
CA LEU A 102 5.34 -14.77 37.22
C LEU A 102 6.37 -15.09 36.13
N TRP A 103 7.65 -15.18 36.52
CA TRP A 103 8.77 -15.52 35.63
C TRP A 103 8.99 -17.04 35.56
N GLU A 104 8.75 -17.77 36.65
CA GLU A 104 8.87 -19.24 36.69
C GLU A 104 7.81 -19.95 35.84
N ASN A 105 6.61 -19.35 35.70
CA ASN A 105 5.50 -19.92 34.95
C ASN A 105 5.35 -19.34 33.52
N ASP A 106 6.30 -18.52 33.07
CA ASP A 106 6.24 -17.79 31.78
C ASP A 106 4.92 -17.02 31.55
N SER A 107 4.23 -16.67 32.64
CA SER A 107 2.91 -16.04 32.61
C SER A 107 2.99 -14.51 32.52
N TRP A 108 4.21 -13.94 32.44
CA TRP A 108 4.43 -12.51 32.39
C TRP A 108 4.44 -11.97 30.95
N ILE A 109 3.48 -11.12 30.60
CA ILE A 109 3.45 -10.38 29.33
C ILE A 109 3.28 -8.90 29.64
N PHE A 110 4.11 -8.04 29.03
CA PHE A 110 3.80 -6.61 28.98
C PHE A 110 2.61 -6.42 28.04
N HIS A 111 1.41 -6.35 28.61
CA HIS A 111 0.28 -5.77 27.89
C HIS A 111 0.61 -4.30 27.64
N GLN A 112 0.76 -3.91 26.36
CA GLN A 112 0.82 -2.49 25.99
C GLN A 112 -0.48 -1.74 26.34
N ASP A 113 -1.50 -2.48 26.77
CA ASP A 113 -2.89 -2.08 26.94
C ASP A 113 -3.16 -1.29 28.24
N ASN A 114 -2.18 -1.17 29.15
CA ASN A 114 -2.32 -0.41 30.42
C ASN A 114 -1.74 1.00 30.39
N ALA A 115 -1.03 1.39 29.33
CA ALA A 115 -0.87 2.81 29.01
C ALA A 115 -2.15 3.26 28.31
N PRO A 116 -2.77 4.41 28.63
CA PRO A 116 -3.91 4.90 27.85
C PRO A 116 -3.45 4.88 26.41
N ALA A 117 -4.05 4.01 25.60
CA ALA A 117 -3.60 3.76 24.24
C ALA A 117 -3.48 5.12 23.59
N HIS A 118 -2.24 5.60 23.45
CA HIS A 118 -1.96 6.70 22.56
C HIS A 118 -2.08 6.04 21.20
N MET A 119 -3.32 5.77 20.78
CA MET A 119 -3.65 5.35 19.43
C MET A 119 -2.87 6.31 18.56
N LEU A 120 -1.85 5.79 17.91
CA LEU A 120 -1.05 6.56 16.99
C LEU A 120 -2.05 7.11 15.99
N GLN A 121 -2.26 8.42 15.97
CA GLN A 121 -3.32 9.04 15.20
C GLN A 121 -3.07 8.70 13.72
N HIS A 122 -3.83 7.76 13.16
CA HIS A 122 -3.66 7.37 11.78
C HIS A 122 -4.53 8.27 10.90
N PRO A 123 -3.95 9.00 9.95
CA PRO A 123 -4.73 9.83 9.04
C PRO A 123 -5.71 8.96 8.24
N PRO A 124 -6.95 9.45 7.98
CA PRO A 124 -7.88 8.74 7.13
C PRO A 124 -7.26 8.53 5.74
N TYR A 125 -7.47 7.32 5.20
CA TYR A 125 -7.13 6.98 3.81
C TYR A 125 -5.65 6.91 3.45
N SER A 126 -4.76 6.70 4.42
CA SER A 126 -3.30 6.64 4.20
C SER A 126 -2.72 5.22 4.31
N PRO A 127 -3.03 4.30 3.37
CA PRO A 127 -2.46 2.95 3.38
C PRO A 127 -0.93 2.96 3.27
N ASP A 128 -0.34 4.00 2.64
CA ASP A 128 1.11 4.17 2.58
C ASP A 128 1.75 4.41 3.95
N LEU A 129 0.96 4.85 4.94
CA LEU A 129 1.41 5.02 6.33
C LEU A 129 1.01 3.85 7.23
N ALA A 130 0.44 2.78 6.68
CA ALA A 130 0.05 1.58 7.42
C ALA A 130 1.02 0.42 7.09
N PRO A 131 1.86 -0.04 8.04
CA PRO A 131 2.79 -1.15 7.82
C PRO A 131 2.15 -2.43 7.27
N CYS A 132 0.88 -2.68 7.61
CA CYS A 132 0.14 -3.79 7.05
C CYS A 132 -0.08 -3.65 5.54
N ASP A 133 -0.47 -2.46 5.08
CA ASP A 133 -0.83 -2.20 3.69
C ASP A 133 0.39 -2.06 2.78
N PHE A 134 1.42 -1.31 3.19
CA PHE A 134 2.59 -1.09 2.32
C PHE A 134 3.65 -2.21 2.40
N TRP A 135 3.63 -3.07 3.43
CA TRP A 135 4.68 -4.07 3.64
C TRP A 135 4.17 -5.50 3.86
N LEU A 136 3.28 -5.72 4.84
CA LEU A 136 2.87 -7.09 5.21
C LEU A 136 2.01 -7.76 4.13
N PHE A 137 0.94 -7.10 3.71
CA PHE A 137 0.02 -7.64 2.72
C PHE A 137 0.67 -7.85 1.34
N PRO A 138 1.56 -6.97 0.84
CA PRO A 138 2.33 -7.26 -0.36
C PRO A 138 3.14 -8.57 -0.26
N LYS A 139 3.80 -8.83 0.87
CA LYS A 139 4.54 -10.08 1.10
C LYS A 139 3.62 -11.29 1.10
N LEU A 140 2.50 -11.23 1.82
CA LEU A 140 1.50 -12.32 1.82
C LEU A 140 0.91 -12.53 0.42
N LYS A 141 0.46 -11.46 -0.25
CA LYS A 141 -0.12 -11.54 -1.59
C LYS A 141 0.86 -12.13 -2.59
N SER A 142 2.13 -11.74 -2.53
CA SER A 142 3.16 -12.31 -3.40
C SER A 142 3.40 -13.79 -3.13
N ALA A 143 3.39 -14.22 -1.87
CA ALA A 143 3.61 -15.62 -1.50
C ALA A 143 2.40 -16.52 -1.77
N LEU A 144 1.20 -15.96 -1.77
CA LEU A 144 -0.06 -16.64 -2.09
C LEU A 144 -0.43 -16.53 -3.57
N LYS A 145 0.31 -15.73 -4.35
CA LYS A 145 0.02 -15.50 -5.76
C LYS A 145 0.13 -16.81 -6.54
N ASP A 146 -0.74 -16.99 -7.53
CA ASP A 146 -0.71 -18.10 -8.48
C ASP A 146 -0.83 -19.50 -7.83
N THR A 147 -1.29 -19.56 -6.57
CA THR A 147 -1.58 -20.82 -5.86
C THR A 147 -3.09 -21.01 -5.71
N HIS A 148 -3.58 -22.17 -6.16
CA HIS A 148 -4.97 -22.56 -5.96
C HIS A 148 -5.09 -23.34 -4.64
N PHE A 149 -6.02 -22.94 -3.78
CA PHE A 149 -6.26 -23.59 -2.49
C PHE A 149 -7.62 -24.29 -2.52
N GLU A 150 -7.65 -25.55 -2.09
CA GLU A 150 -8.88 -26.35 -2.03
C GLU A 150 -9.73 -26.03 -0.79
N SER A 151 -9.15 -25.37 0.22
CA SER A 151 -9.83 -25.03 1.47
C SER A 151 -9.29 -23.76 2.13
N VAL A 152 -10.10 -23.17 3.02
CA VAL A 152 -9.71 -22.01 3.84
C VAL A 152 -8.57 -22.38 4.80
N GLU A 153 -8.56 -23.62 5.28
CA GLU A 153 -7.54 -24.17 6.16
C GLU A 153 -6.18 -24.21 5.48
N ALA A 154 -6.14 -24.56 4.19
CA ALA A 154 -4.91 -24.53 3.39
C ALA A 154 -4.37 -23.11 3.25
N VAL A 155 -5.24 -22.12 3.01
CA VAL A 155 -4.86 -20.69 2.95
C VAL A 155 -4.29 -20.23 4.29
N LYS A 156 -4.97 -20.53 5.40
CA LYS A 156 -4.52 -20.16 6.76
C LYS A 156 -3.17 -20.77 7.08
N THR A 157 -2.97 -22.04 6.73
CA THR A 157 -1.71 -22.76 6.96
C THR A 157 -0.59 -22.08 6.18
N LYS A 158 -0.82 -21.78 4.89
CA LYS A 158 0.19 -21.13 4.06
C LYS A 158 0.51 -19.71 4.52
N ALA A 159 -0.50 -18.91 4.88
CA ALA A 159 -0.30 -17.58 5.44
C ALA A 159 0.52 -17.64 6.73
N THR A 160 0.27 -18.63 7.60
CA THR A 160 1.01 -18.84 8.84
C THR A 160 2.47 -19.23 8.57
N GLU A 161 2.74 -20.08 7.58
CA GLU A 161 4.11 -20.40 7.15
C GLU A 161 4.86 -19.13 6.74
N VAL A 162 4.25 -18.29 5.89
CA VAL A 162 4.86 -17.02 5.44
C VAL A 162 5.14 -16.10 6.63
N LEU A 163 4.20 -15.96 7.56
CA LEU A 163 4.41 -15.16 8.77
C LEU A 163 5.55 -15.69 9.63
N LYS A 164 5.70 -17.02 9.75
CA LYS A 164 6.81 -17.65 10.50
C LYS A 164 8.18 -17.44 9.85
N THR A 165 8.23 -17.14 8.55
CA THR A 165 9.51 -16.82 7.88
C THR A 165 10.03 -15.42 8.19
N LEU A 166 9.19 -14.53 8.72
CA LEU A 166 9.59 -13.15 9.03
C LEU A 166 10.55 -13.12 10.21
N GLN A 167 11.69 -12.47 10.03
CA GLN A 167 12.71 -12.31 11.04
C GLN A 167 12.68 -10.90 11.63
N GLU A 168 13.32 -10.71 12.79
CA GLU A 168 13.42 -9.39 13.44
C GLU A 168 13.93 -8.29 12.49
N LYS A 169 14.93 -8.62 11.66
CA LYS A 169 15.50 -7.71 10.65
C LYS A 169 14.45 -7.19 9.66
N ASP A 170 13.44 -7.99 9.32
CA ASP A 170 12.41 -7.61 8.36
C ASP A 170 11.46 -6.58 8.99
N PHE A 171 11.15 -6.74 10.27
CA PHE A 171 10.39 -5.77 11.04
C PHE A 171 11.17 -4.47 11.23
N GLN A 172 12.46 -4.55 11.59
CA GLN A 172 13.31 -3.36 11.70
C GLN A 172 13.38 -2.58 10.39
N HIS A 173 13.53 -3.28 9.26
CA HIS A 173 13.47 -2.67 7.94
C HIS A 173 12.11 -2.01 7.68
N CYS A 174 11.00 -2.68 8.00
CA CYS A 174 9.65 -2.11 7.90
C CYS A 174 9.49 -0.81 8.70
N PHE A 175 9.95 -0.78 9.95
CA PHE A 175 9.89 0.42 10.80
C PHE A 175 10.75 1.57 10.25
N ASN A 176 11.94 1.29 9.73
CA ASN A 176 12.77 2.31 9.08
C ASN A 176 12.08 2.88 7.83
N GLN A 177 11.50 2.00 7.02
CA GLN A 177 10.71 2.35 5.85
C GLN A 177 9.46 3.17 6.20
N TRP A 178 8.86 2.91 7.36
CA TRP A 178 7.73 3.66 7.88
C TRP A 178 8.12 5.09 8.27
N LYS A 179 9.25 5.27 8.97
CA LYS A 179 9.78 6.60 9.32
C LYS A 179 10.04 7.45 8.08
N ILE A 180 10.71 6.88 7.07
CA ILE A 180 10.98 7.57 5.80
C ILE A 180 9.68 8.00 5.12
N ARG A 181 8.64 7.16 5.12
CA ARG A 181 7.33 7.50 4.53
C ARG A 181 6.63 8.62 5.29
N MET A 182 6.69 8.64 6.62
CA MET A 182 6.15 9.74 7.42
C MET A 182 6.87 11.06 7.10
N GLU A 183 8.20 11.05 7.06
CA GLU A 183 9.01 12.24 6.73
C GLU A 183 8.68 12.77 5.33
N ARG A 184 8.53 11.87 4.34
CA ARG A 184 8.08 12.24 2.99
C ARG A 184 6.67 12.81 2.99
N CYS A 185 5.74 12.24 3.74
CA CYS A 185 4.38 12.74 3.85
C CYS A 185 4.36 14.18 4.40
N VAL A 186 5.17 14.46 5.42
CA VAL A 186 5.34 15.82 5.98
C VAL A 186 5.93 16.77 4.94
N LYS A 187 7.01 16.36 4.24
CA LYS A 187 7.68 17.18 3.22
C LYS A 187 6.75 17.59 2.07
N HIS A 188 5.81 16.73 1.70
CA HIS A 188 4.87 16.96 0.60
C HIS A 188 3.50 17.48 1.08
N GLY A 189 3.40 17.97 2.32
CA GLY A 189 2.15 18.56 2.84
C GLY A 189 0.96 17.59 2.84
N GLY A 190 1.20 16.30 3.06
CA GLY A 190 0.16 15.27 3.07
C GLY A 190 -0.31 14.81 1.69
N ASP A 191 0.39 15.14 0.60
CA ASP A 191 0.07 14.59 -0.72
C ASP A 191 0.63 13.18 -0.93
N GLU A 192 -0.25 12.19 -0.80
CA GLU A 192 0.06 10.77 -0.98
C GLU A 192 0.48 10.43 -2.44
N ASN A 193 0.06 11.20 -3.44
CA ASN A 193 0.40 10.92 -4.84
C ASN A 193 1.87 11.20 -5.18
N LEU A 194 2.59 11.93 -4.32
CA LEU A 194 4.02 12.23 -4.47
C LEU A 194 4.91 11.35 -3.58
N VAL A 195 4.32 10.45 -2.78
CA VAL A 195 5.08 9.56 -1.87
C VAL A 195 5.60 8.30 -2.59
N ILE A 196 5.08 8.03 -3.79
CA ILE A 196 5.28 6.76 -4.53
C ILE A 196 6.36 6.82 -5.63
N TYR A 197 7.10 7.93 -5.78
CA TYR A 197 8.26 8.03 -6.68
C TYR A 197 9.50 8.60 -5.97
#